data_AF-A0A8B7C1R9-F1
#
_entry.id   AF-A0A8B7C1R9-F1
#
_cell.length_a   1.000
_cell.length_b   1.000
_cell.length_c   1.000
_cell.angle_alpha   90.00
_cell.angle_beta   90.00
_cell.angle_gamma   90.00
#
_symmetry.space_group_name_H-M   'P 1'
#
loop_
_entity.id
_entity.type
_entity.pdbx_description
1 polymer ?
#
loop_
_entity_poly.entity_id
_entity_poly.type
_entity_poly.pdbx_seq_one_letter_code
_entity_poly.pdbx_strand_id
1 'polypeptide(L)'
;MILRRPSPTSSLADPTVKPHSFSKPSIPIASPSISSSSNPRRIQFLAADAKTLASRVATGRRRWTAKPSLVPLCAASNPPSAAAAASDGDEGSGSSLSFRQLVVRVGEALSMAFPLWVGSACVLALWRPSSFVWVHRNWQITGITLTMLGMGMTLTLEDLRAAFLMPKELTAGFVLQYTVMPLSGFFVSKLLKLPSHYAAGLILVACCPGGTASNIVTYLARGNVALSVLMTAASTFAAVIMTPILTSKLAGQFVAVDPAGLFMSTVQVVLAPVLLGALLNQYCNSLVEFVSPLMPFVAVATVAILCGSAIAQNASAILSSGLQVVLAVCLLHCLGFTFGYLLSRTLRIDVSSSRTISIEVGMQNSVLGVVLAGQHFGNPLTAVPCAVSSICHSVYGSLLAGIWRSMPPPTEVKD
;
A
#
# COMPACT_ATOMS: atom_id res chain seq x y z
N MET A 1 11.23 -63.75 17.96
CA MET A 1 10.30 -64.83 18.34
C MET A 1 8.97 -64.18 18.73
N ILE A 2 7.97 -64.32 17.84
CA ILE A 2 6.50 -64.30 18.05
C ILE A 2 5.89 -62.98 18.62
N LEU A 3 5.43 -62.03 17.80
CA LEU A 3 4.13 -61.91 17.10
C LEU A 3 2.87 -62.01 17.99
N ARG A 4 2.05 -60.94 18.03
CA ARG A 4 0.63 -60.98 17.58
C ARG A 4 -0.06 -59.60 17.62
N ARG A 5 -0.45 -59.13 16.43
CA ARG A 5 -1.70 -58.37 16.22
C ARG A 5 -2.89 -59.30 16.46
N PRO A 6 -4.09 -58.71 16.64
CA PRO A 6 -5.21 -59.14 15.80
C PRO A 6 -5.91 -57.95 15.11
N SER A 7 -6.24 -58.20 13.85
CA SER A 7 -7.28 -57.59 13.02
C SER A 7 -8.18 -58.76 12.56
N PRO A 8 -9.25 -58.58 11.77
CA PRO A 8 -10.33 -57.59 11.74
C PRO A 8 -11.72 -58.28 11.93
N THR A 9 -12.82 -57.53 12.04
CA THR A 9 -14.16 -58.07 11.76
C THR A 9 -14.94 -57.13 10.86
N SER A 10 -15.22 -57.65 9.67
CA SER A 10 -16.15 -57.21 8.64
C SER A 10 -17.61 -57.50 9.01
N SER A 11 -18.58 -56.70 8.54
CA SER A 11 -19.89 -57.18 8.07
C SER A 11 -20.79 -56.03 7.54
N LEU A 12 -21.01 -56.03 6.20
CA LEU A 12 -22.25 -55.77 5.42
C LEU A 12 -23.03 -54.42 5.62
N ALA A 13 -23.17 -53.53 4.62
CA ALA A 13 -24.06 -53.56 3.42
C ALA A 13 -25.52 -53.89 3.79
N ASP A 14 -26.58 -53.12 3.50
CA ASP A 14 -27.01 -52.40 2.28
C ASP A 14 -28.24 -51.47 2.63
N PRO A 15 -29.17 -51.03 1.74
CA PRO A 15 -29.37 -49.62 1.37
C PRO A 15 -30.80 -49.08 1.65
N THR A 16 -30.98 -47.79 1.96
CA THR A 16 -32.26 -47.12 1.65
C THR A 16 -32.08 -45.61 1.54
N VAL A 17 -31.92 -45.13 0.30
CA VAL A 17 -32.18 -43.75 -0.08
C VAL A 17 -33.55 -43.71 -0.76
N LYS A 18 -34.48 -42.91 -0.23
CA LYS A 18 -35.65 -42.41 -0.96
C LYS A 18 -35.78 -40.90 -0.75
N PRO A 19 -36.27 -40.15 -1.76
CA PRO A 19 -36.10 -38.72 -1.85
C PRO A 19 -37.29 -37.98 -1.21
N HIS A 20 -37.01 -36.92 -0.45
CA HIS A 20 -38.05 -35.97 -0.04
C HIS A 20 -38.11 -34.80 -1.02
N SER A 21 -39.21 -34.77 -1.79
CA SER A 21 -39.65 -33.65 -2.60
C SER A 21 -40.06 -32.48 -1.70
N PHE A 22 -39.47 -31.31 -1.90
CA PHE A 22 -40.05 -30.06 -1.44
C PHE A 22 -40.35 -29.18 -2.66
N SER A 23 -41.65 -28.93 -2.79
CA SER A 23 -42.35 -28.13 -3.79
C SER A 23 -41.86 -26.68 -3.81
N LYS A 24 -41.64 -26.16 -5.03
CA LYS A 24 -41.44 -24.73 -5.31
C LYS A 24 -42.70 -23.94 -4.96
N PRO A 25 -42.61 -22.80 -4.25
CA PRO A 25 -43.72 -21.86 -4.15
C PRO A 25 -43.84 -21.05 -5.45
N SER A 26 -45.02 -21.14 -6.07
CA SER A 26 -45.47 -20.36 -7.22
C SER A 26 -45.74 -18.92 -6.80
N ILE A 27 -44.97 -17.97 -7.33
CA ILE A 27 -45.28 -16.53 -7.23
C ILE A 27 -45.97 -16.12 -8.54
N PRO A 28 -47.16 -15.48 -8.49
CA PRO A 28 -47.90 -15.12 -9.69
C PRO A 28 -47.22 -14.00 -10.48
N ILE A 29 -47.08 -14.24 -11.78
CA ILE A 29 -46.61 -13.28 -12.79
C ILE A 29 -47.74 -12.26 -13.02
N ALA A 30 -47.52 -11.02 -12.58
CA ALA A 30 -48.33 -9.88 -12.99
C ALA A 30 -47.71 -9.25 -14.24
N SER A 31 -48.38 -9.40 -15.38
CA SER A 31 -48.06 -8.75 -16.64
C SER A 31 -48.38 -7.25 -16.56
N PRO A 32 -47.43 -6.32 -16.78
CA PRO A 32 -47.77 -4.93 -17.02
C PRO A 32 -48.15 -4.76 -18.50
N SER A 33 -49.40 -4.40 -18.73
CA SER A 33 -49.91 -3.92 -20.00
C SER A 33 -49.16 -2.65 -20.41
N ILE A 34 -48.51 -2.69 -21.57
CA ILE A 34 -47.92 -1.53 -22.23
C ILE A 34 -49.08 -0.71 -22.82
N SER A 35 -49.47 0.37 -22.16
CA SER A 35 -50.27 1.41 -22.79
C SER A 35 -49.34 2.44 -23.44
N SER A 36 -49.45 2.56 -24.75
CA SER A 36 -48.81 3.59 -25.55
C SER A 36 -49.44 4.95 -25.25
N SER A 37 -48.70 5.80 -24.54
CA SER A 37 -49.01 7.21 -24.37
C SER A 37 -47.76 8.01 -24.67
N SER A 38 -47.47 8.15 -25.97
CA SER A 38 -46.46 9.05 -26.50
C SER A 38 -46.95 10.49 -26.29
N ASN A 39 -46.55 11.11 -25.18
CA ASN A 39 -46.82 12.52 -24.94
C ASN A 39 -45.63 13.37 -25.47
N PRO A 40 -45.74 14.02 -26.65
CA PRO A 40 -44.61 14.71 -27.30
C PRO A 40 -44.10 15.94 -26.53
N ARG A 41 -44.79 16.38 -25.48
CA ARG A 41 -44.36 17.54 -24.66
C ARG A 41 -43.27 17.20 -23.62
N ARG A 42 -43.07 15.93 -23.25
CA ARG A 42 -42.08 15.54 -22.24
C ARG A 42 -40.66 15.36 -22.81
N ILE A 43 -40.54 15.06 -24.10
CA ILE A 43 -39.26 14.91 -24.81
C ILE A 43 -38.66 16.29 -25.17
N GLN A 44 -39.48 17.30 -25.40
CA GLN A 44 -39.01 18.68 -25.62
C GLN A 44 -38.38 19.31 -24.37
N PHE A 45 -38.88 19.00 -23.17
CA PHE A 45 -38.28 19.49 -21.91
C PHE A 45 -36.90 18.89 -21.63
N LEU A 46 -36.71 17.59 -21.89
CA LEU A 46 -35.41 16.93 -21.71
C LEU A 46 -34.36 17.37 -22.73
N ALA A 47 -34.76 17.70 -23.96
CA ALA A 47 -33.84 18.24 -24.98
C ALA A 47 -33.47 19.72 -24.77
N ALA A 48 -34.37 20.51 -24.16
CA ALA A 48 -34.10 21.91 -23.81
C ALA A 48 -33.11 22.03 -22.64
N ASP A 49 -33.19 21.14 -21.64
CA ASP A 49 -32.23 21.12 -20.52
C ASP A 49 -30.84 20.66 -20.95
N ALA A 50 -30.71 19.68 -21.86
CA ALA A 50 -29.42 19.22 -22.36
C ALA A 50 -28.66 20.30 -23.16
N LYS A 51 -29.37 21.11 -23.97
CA LYS A 51 -28.77 22.23 -24.70
C LYS A 51 -28.42 23.42 -23.79
N THR A 52 -29.19 23.63 -22.72
CA THR A 52 -28.93 24.69 -21.72
C THR A 52 -27.77 24.31 -20.80
N LEU A 53 -27.57 23.01 -20.52
CA LEU A 53 -26.41 22.51 -19.78
C LEU A 53 -25.13 22.55 -20.64
N ALA A 54 -25.23 22.19 -21.93
CA ALA A 54 -24.10 22.25 -22.86
C ALA A 54 -23.63 23.70 -23.15
N SER A 55 -24.56 24.67 -23.22
CA SER A 55 -24.20 26.09 -23.42
C SER A 55 -23.55 26.74 -22.19
N ARG A 56 -23.90 26.27 -20.98
CA ARG A 56 -23.28 26.71 -19.72
C ARG A 56 -21.86 26.16 -19.51
N VAL A 57 -21.53 25.03 -20.13
CA VAL A 57 -20.15 24.49 -20.15
C VAL A 57 -19.27 25.21 -21.19
N ALA A 58 -19.86 25.72 -22.29
CA ALA A 58 -19.11 26.38 -23.35
C ALA A 58 -18.81 27.88 -23.12
N THR A 59 -19.50 28.57 -22.21
CA THR A 59 -19.38 30.03 -22.02
C THR A 59 -19.19 30.46 -20.56
N GLY A 60 -18.34 29.73 -19.84
CA GLY A 60 -18.12 29.92 -18.39
C GLY A 60 -16.69 30.19 -17.96
N ARG A 61 -15.90 31.03 -18.69
CA ARG A 61 -14.67 31.63 -18.12
C ARG A 61 -15.07 32.66 -17.06
N ARG A 62 -15.51 32.21 -15.88
CA ARG A 62 -15.50 33.05 -14.67
C ARG A 62 -14.18 32.81 -13.96
N ARG A 63 -13.37 33.87 -13.92
CA ARG A 63 -12.15 33.98 -13.12
C ARG A 63 -12.54 33.91 -11.65
N TRP A 64 -12.48 32.73 -11.05
CA TRP A 64 -12.61 32.56 -9.61
C TRP A 64 -11.26 32.90 -8.96
N THR A 65 -11.13 34.12 -8.46
CA THR A 65 -10.11 34.49 -7.49
C THR A 65 -10.58 34.06 -6.11
N ALA A 66 -10.54 32.76 -5.83
CA ALA A 66 -10.61 32.24 -4.48
C ALA A 66 -9.22 31.69 -4.13
N LYS A 67 -8.54 32.31 -3.17
CA LYS A 67 -7.29 31.77 -2.61
C LYS A 67 -7.62 30.38 -2.04
N PRO A 68 -7.01 29.29 -2.53
CA PRO A 68 -7.18 27.99 -1.92
C PRO A 68 -6.28 27.93 -0.67
N SER A 69 -6.88 27.79 0.51
CA SER A 69 -6.20 27.37 1.72
C SER A 69 -5.86 25.88 1.61
N LEU A 70 -4.82 25.58 0.83
CA LEU A 70 -4.15 24.30 0.82
C LEU A 70 -3.16 24.28 1.98
N VAL A 71 -3.45 23.50 3.02
CA VAL A 71 -2.42 23.01 3.95
C VAL A 71 -2.35 21.49 3.81
N PRO A 72 -1.49 20.98 2.92
CA PRO A 72 -1.09 19.58 2.98
C PRO A 72 -0.11 19.45 4.15
N LEU A 73 -0.41 18.59 5.12
CA LEU A 73 0.41 18.36 6.32
C LEU A 73 1.79 17.70 6.05
N CYS A 74 2.28 17.74 4.81
CA CYS A 74 3.64 17.36 4.40
C CYS A 74 4.24 18.28 3.30
N ALA A 75 3.71 19.49 3.09
CA ALA A 75 4.25 20.43 2.10
C ALA A 75 4.33 21.87 2.62
N ALA A 76 5.11 22.09 3.68
CA ALA A 76 5.42 23.43 4.16
C ALA A 76 6.89 23.57 4.59
N SER A 77 7.80 23.60 3.61
CA SER A 77 9.00 24.46 3.66
C SER A 77 9.73 24.42 2.32
N ASN A 78 9.55 25.46 1.51
CA ASN A 78 10.58 25.83 0.54
C ASN A 78 11.76 26.41 1.32
N PRO A 79 13.03 26.07 1.02
CA PRO A 79 14.14 26.83 1.55
C PRO A 79 14.12 28.25 0.97
N PRO A 80 14.41 29.31 1.76
CA PRO A 80 14.48 30.66 1.22
C PRO A 80 15.65 30.76 0.24
N SER A 81 15.32 31.18 -0.99
CA SER A 81 16.27 31.70 -1.96
C SER A 81 16.96 32.92 -1.38
N ALA A 82 18.29 32.88 -1.28
CA ALA A 82 19.10 34.03 -0.96
C ALA A 82 19.05 35.04 -2.12
N ALA A 83 18.19 36.07 -1.99
CA ALA A 83 18.36 37.43 -2.53
C ALA A 83 17.02 38.18 -2.50
N ALA A 84 16.81 38.99 -1.46
CA ALA A 84 16.10 40.28 -1.50
C ALA A 84 16.03 40.81 -0.06
N ALA A 85 17.06 41.55 0.34
CA ALA A 85 16.97 42.46 1.47
C ALA A 85 16.14 43.67 1.03
N ALA A 86 15.03 43.93 1.70
CA ALA A 86 14.45 45.27 1.80
C ALA A 86 13.53 45.32 3.03
N SER A 87 13.87 46.27 3.89
CA SER A 87 13.17 46.79 5.07
C SER A 87 11.65 46.66 5.11
N ASP A 88 11.13 46.18 6.24
CA ASP A 88 10.17 46.95 7.02
C ASP A 88 10.21 46.46 8.48
N GLY A 89 10.31 47.42 9.40
CA GLY A 89 10.36 47.18 10.83
C GLY A 89 8.97 47.00 11.41
N ASP A 90 8.84 46.05 12.34
CA ASP A 90 7.90 46.15 13.44
C ASP A 90 8.47 45.42 14.66
N GLU A 91 8.33 46.06 15.81
CA GLU A 91 8.95 45.72 17.09
C GLU A 91 8.19 44.61 17.83
N GLY A 92 8.93 43.78 18.56
CA GLY A 92 8.52 43.32 19.89
C GLY A 92 7.42 42.26 20.02
N SER A 93 7.82 40.98 20.00
CA SER A 93 7.23 39.94 20.87
C SER A 93 8.14 38.72 20.95
N GLY A 94 8.57 38.41 22.18
CA GLY A 94 9.56 37.38 22.48
C GLY A 94 9.12 35.96 22.15
N SER A 95 10.12 35.21 21.71
CA SER A 95 10.21 33.76 21.56
C SER A 95 9.36 32.91 22.53
N SER A 96 8.28 32.34 22.02
CA SER A 96 7.90 30.97 22.34
C SER A 96 7.70 30.22 21.04
N LEU A 97 8.60 29.31 20.69
CA LEU A 97 8.28 28.27 19.71
C LEU A 97 7.02 27.57 20.25
N SER A 98 5.89 27.75 19.58
CA SER A 98 4.63 27.12 20.02
C SER A 98 4.88 25.62 20.12
N PHE A 99 4.55 25.00 21.27
CA PHE A 99 4.76 23.57 21.53
C PHE A 99 4.31 22.69 20.35
N ARG A 100 3.22 23.09 19.67
CA ARG A 100 2.71 22.44 18.46
C ARG A 100 3.69 22.48 17.28
N GLN A 101 4.35 23.62 17.04
CA GLN A 101 5.39 23.76 16.01
C GLN A 101 6.65 22.97 16.34
N LEU A 102 7.02 22.89 17.62
CA LEU A 102 8.13 22.04 18.07
C LEU A 102 7.81 20.56 17.81
N VAL A 103 6.62 20.09 18.20
CA VAL A 103 6.17 18.71 17.96
C VAL A 103 6.15 18.38 16.48
N VAL A 104 5.65 19.28 15.62
CA VAL A 104 5.64 19.08 14.16
C VAL A 104 7.06 18.99 13.60
N ARG A 105 7.96 19.92 13.96
CA ARG A 105 9.35 19.90 13.46
C ARG A 105 10.13 18.68 13.93
N VAL A 106 9.93 18.27 15.18
CA VAL A 106 10.53 17.05 15.73
C VAL A 106 9.95 15.82 15.03
N GLY A 107 8.64 15.78 14.80
CA GLY A 107 7.96 14.71 14.06
C GLY A 107 8.48 14.58 12.62
N GLU A 108 8.66 15.70 11.92
CA GLU A 108 9.24 15.73 10.57
C GLU A 108 10.70 15.27 10.58
N ALA A 109 11.53 15.79 11.48
CA ALA A 109 12.93 15.39 11.58
C ALA A 109 13.09 13.89 11.90
N LEU A 110 12.27 13.36 12.81
CA LEU A 110 12.25 11.93 13.15
C LEU A 110 11.75 11.08 11.98
N SER A 111 10.77 11.58 11.23
CA SER A 111 10.26 10.90 10.03
C SER A 111 11.28 10.90 8.89
N MET A 112 12.12 11.93 8.76
CA MET A 112 13.25 11.90 7.82
C MET A 112 14.32 10.87 8.22
N ALA A 113 14.43 10.55 9.51
CA ALA A 113 15.28 9.47 10.03
C ALA A 113 14.62 8.07 9.95
N PHE A 114 13.43 7.94 9.36
CA PHE A 114 12.73 6.66 9.14
C PHE A 114 13.65 5.50 8.74
N PRO A 115 14.56 5.66 7.75
CA PRO A 115 15.43 4.57 7.32
C PRO A 115 16.40 4.10 8.40
N LEU A 116 16.90 5.05 9.20
CA LEU A 116 17.80 4.78 10.30
C LEU A 116 17.06 4.04 11.41
N TRP A 117 15.81 4.42 11.71
CA TRP A 117 15.00 3.74 12.71
C TRP A 117 14.69 2.28 12.32
N VAL A 118 14.20 2.06 11.10
CA VAL A 118 13.89 0.71 10.61
C VAL A 118 15.17 -0.14 10.50
N GLY A 119 16.24 0.41 9.94
CA GLY A 119 17.53 -0.28 9.84
C GLY A 119 18.09 -0.66 11.21
N SER A 120 18.10 0.27 12.16
CA SER A 120 18.59 0.03 13.52
C SER A 120 17.75 -1.00 14.26
N ALA A 121 16.42 -0.94 14.15
CA ALA A 121 15.52 -1.94 14.73
C ALA A 121 15.80 -3.34 14.19
N CYS A 122 16.04 -3.46 12.88
CA CYS A 122 16.34 -4.74 12.24
C CYS A 122 17.73 -5.28 12.59
N VAL A 123 18.75 -4.43 12.65
CA VAL A 123 20.11 -4.82 13.11
C VAL A 123 20.06 -5.28 14.56
N LEU A 124 19.38 -4.53 15.43
CA LEU A 124 19.19 -4.91 16.83
C LEU A 124 18.40 -6.22 16.96
N ALA A 125 17.39 -6.45 16.11
CA ALA A 125 16.63 -7.68 16.07
C ALA A 125 17.46 -8.90 15.63
N LEU A 126 18.41 -8.73 14.70
CA LEU A 126 19.35 -9.80 14.33
C LEU A 126 20.37 -10.07 15.44
N TRP A 127 20.90 -9.02 16.08
CA TRP A 127 21.94 -9.17 17.10
C TRP A 127 21.38 -9.69 18.44
N ARG A 128 20.21 -9.19 18.85
CA ARG A 128 19.50 -9.63 20.05
C ARG A 128 18.00 -9.81 19.76
N PRO A 129 17.61 -10.98 19.23
CA PRO A 129 16.21 -11.28 18.92
C PRO A 129 15.27 -11.09 20.12
N SER A 130 15.73 -11.38 21.34
CA SER A 130 14.97 -11.23 22.58
C SER A 130 14.34 -9.84 22.77
N SER A 131 14.92 -8.80 22.18
CA SER A 131 14.41 -7.41 22.26
C SER A 131 13.05 -7.21 21.55
N PHE A 132 12.68 -8.09 20.62
CA PHE A 132 11.45 -7.96 19.81
C PHE A 132 10.53 -9.18 19.84
N VAL A 133 10.92 -10.27 20.52
CA VAL A 133 10.11 -11.51 20.62
C VAL A 133 8.79 -11.30 21.39
N TRP A 134 8.70 -10.25 22.22
CA TRP A 134 7.46 -9.86 22.91
C TRP A 134 6.34 -9.43 21.95
N VAL A 135 6.69 -9.02 20.72
CA VAL A 135 5.72 -8.68 19.69
C VAL A 135 5.20 -9.97 19.07
N HIS A 136 4.15 -10.51 19.67
CA HIS A 136 3.45 -11.70 19.15
C HIS A 136 2.61 -11.38 17.89
N ARG A 137 2.11 -12.43 17.23
CA ARG A 137 1.27 -12.33 16.02
C ARG A 137 0.11 -11.34 16.16
N ASN A 138 -0.58 -11.33 17.30
CA ASN A 138 -1.70 -10.42 17.54
C ASN A 138 -1.25 -8.95 17.53
N TRP A 139 -0.12 -8.64 18.19
CA TRP A 139 0.46 -7.30 18.17
C TRP A 139 0.93 -6.90 16.77
N GLN A 140 1.42 -7.85 15.96
CA GLN A 140 1.76 -7.58 14.56
C GLN A 140 0.53 -7.18 13.74
N ILE A 141 -0.56 -7.95 13.87
CA ILE A 141 -1.84 -7.68 13.19
C ILE A 141 -2.38 -6.33 13.65
N THR A 142 -2.42 -6.06 14.96
CA THR A 142 -2.87 -4.77 15.50
C THR A 142 -2.00 -3.62 14.99
N GLY A 143 -0.68 -3.78 14.97
CA GLY A 143 0.24 -2.76 14.48
C GLY A 143 0.02 -2.43 13.01
N ILE A 144 -0.11 -3.45 12.14
CA ILE A 144 -0.38 -3.19 10.72
C ILE A 144 -1.78 -2.58 10.53
N THR A 145 -2.81 -3.07 11.22
CA THR A 145 -4.17 -2.50 11.16
C THR A 145 -4.17 -1.04 11.58
N LEU A 146 -3.40 -0.68 12.62
CA LEU A 146 -3.24 0.71 13.04
C LEU A 146 -2.53 1.57 11.99
N THR A 147 -1.49 1.05 11.34
CA THR A 147 -0.79 1.77 10.26
C THR A 147 -1.69 1.96 9.02
N MET A 148 -2.51 0.96 8.69
CA MET A 148 -3.48 1.04 7.59
C MET A 148 -4.62 2.01 7.90
N LEU A 149 -5.09 2.03 9.16
CA LEU A 149 -6.04 3.03 9.65
C LEU A 149 -5.44 4.45 9.54
N GLY A 150 -4.19 4.62 9.97
CA GLY A 150 -3.44 5.87 9.87
C GLY A 150 -3.34 6.37 8.43
N MET A 151 -3.03 5.49 7.49
CA MET A 151 -3.02 5.82 6.06
C MET A 151 -4.43 6.22 5.57
N GLY A 152 -5.47 5.48 5.96
CA GLY A 152 -6.86 5.86 5.65
C GLY A 152 -7.22 7.26 6.15
N MET A 153 -6.80 7.63 7.37
CA MET A 153 -7.04 8.96 7.94
C MET A 153 -6.33 10.09 7.19
N THR A 154 -5.34 9.78 6.35
CA THR A 154 -4.68 10.79 5.49
C THR A 154 -5.34 10.96 4.13
N LEU A 155 -6.29 10.09 3.75
CA LEU A 155 -6.90 10.09 2.44
C LEU A 155 -8.09 11.06 2.38
N THR A 156 -8.06 12.04 1.48
CA THR A 156 -9.16 12.98 1.26
C THR A 156 -9.94 12.66 -0.03
N LEU A 157 -11.17 13.15 -0.14
CA LEU A 157 -11.93 13.07 -1.39
C LEU A 157 -11.27 13.89 -2.50
N GLU A 158 -10.57 14.97 -2.14
CA GLU A 158 -9.77 15.78 -3.04
C GLU A 158 -8.62 14.98 -3.64
N ASP A 159 -7.93 14.16 -2.85
CA ASP A 159 -6.87 13.27 -3.35
C ASP A 159 -7.46 12.30 -4.38
N LEU A 160 -8.58 11.64 -4.05
CA LEU A 160 -9.27 10.74 -4.97
C LEU A 160 -9.74 11.44 -6.25
N ARG A 161 -10.13 12.72 -6.17
CA ARG A 161 -10.45 13.53 -7.35
C ARG A 161 -9.19 13.87 -8.14
N ALA A 162 -8.08 14.16 -7.48
CA ALA A 162 -6.80 14.45 -8.12
C ALA A 162 -6.23 13.24 -8.87
N ALA A 163 -6.58 12.00 -8.48
CA ALA A 163 -6.27 10.80 -9.28
C ALA A 163 -6.81 10.89 -10.72
N PHE A 164 -7.98 11.50 -10.92
CA PHE A 164 -8.53 11.70 -12.26
C PHE A 164 -7.79 12.78 -13.09
N LEU A 165 -6.93 13.59 -12.44
CA LEU A 165 -6.11 14.61 -13.12
C LEU A 165 -4.76 14.06 -13.60
N MET A 166 -4.29 12.91 -13.06
CA MET A 166 -3.03 12.26 -13.43
C MET A 166 -3.25 10.79 -13.87
N PRO A 167 -4.17 10.52 -14.83
CA PRO A 167 -4.58 9.15 -15.15
C PRO A 167 -3.45 8.34 -15.79
N LYS A 168 -2.57 8.98 -16.56
CA LYS A 168 -1.47 8.31 -17.27
C LYS A 168 -0.45 7.77 -16.25
N GLU A 169 -0.04 8.62 -15.33
CA GLU A 169 0.97 8.33 -14.30
C GLU A 169 0.44 7.27 -13.32
N LEU A 170 -0.79 7.44 -12.84
CA LEU A 170 -1.43 6.52 -11.92
C LEU A 170 -1.63 5.13 -12.55
N THR A 171 -2.13 5.07 -13.79
CA THR A 171 -2.36 3.79 -14.49
C THR A 171 -1.03 3.08 -14.78
N ALA A 172 -0.02 3.80 -15.26
CA ALA A 172 1.29 3.23 -15.50
C ALA A 172 1.90 2.67 -14.21
N GLY A 173 1.88 3.45 -13.13
CA GLY A 173 2.36 3.02 -11.83
C GLY A 173 1.63 1.77 -11.31
N PHE A 174 0.29 1.75 -11.40
CA PHE A 174 -0.53 0.63 -10.99
C PHE A 174 -0.23 -0.66 -11.78
N VAL A 175 -0.12 -0.54 -13.11
CA VAL A 175 0.21 -1.68 -13.97
C VAL A 175 1.61 -2.19 -13.65
N LEU A 176 2.60 -1.31 -13.49
CA LEU A 176 3.96 -1.70 -13.15
C LEU A 176 4.02 -2.38 -11.78
N GLN A 177 3.31 -1.87 -10.77
CA GLN A 177 3.24 -2.46 -9.43
C GLN A 177 2.81 -3.93 -9.46
N TYR A 178 1.74 -4.25 -10.20
CA TYR A 178 1.17 -5.60 -10.24
C TYR A 178 1.70 -6.47 -11.40
N THR A 179 2.67 -5.98 -12.16
CA THR A 179 3.36 -6.77 -13.19
C THR A 179 4.83 -6.94 -12.88
N VAL A 180 5.59 -5.85 -12.74
CA VAL A 180 7.05 -5.86 -12.53
C VAL A 180 7.38 -6.63 -11.27
N MET A 181 6.75 -6.31 -10.14
CA MET A 181 7.10 -6.96 -8.87
C MET A 181 6.74 -8.45 -8.88
N PRO A 182 5.48 -8.87 -9.11
CA PRO A 182 5.13 -10.29 -9.11
C PRO A 182 5.94 -11.12 -10.10
N LEU A 183 6.17 -10.61 -11.32
CA LEU A 183 6.98 -11.31 -12.31
C LEU A 183 8.44 -11.38 -11.87
N SER A 184 9.01 -10.31 -11.31
CA SER A 184 10.37 -10.33 -10.78
C SER A 184 10.52 -11.33 -9.64
N GLY A 185 9.55 -11.40 -8.70
CA GLY A 185 9.55 -12.38 -7.61
C GLY A 185 9.49 -13.82 -8.14
N PHE A 186 8.67 -14.05 -9.16
CA PHE A 186 8.59 -15.35 -9.83
C PHE A 186 9.90 -15.71 -10.55
N PHE A 187 10.45 -14.82 -11.37
CA PHE A 187 11.69 -15.08 -12.12
C PHE A 187 12.90 -15.24 -11.20
N VAL A 188 13.06 -14.38 -10.19
CA VAL A 188 14.16 -14.49 -9.21
C VAL A 188 14.07 -15.80 -8.44
N SER A 189 12.87 -16.22 -8.03
CA SER A 189 12.70 -17.49 -7.31
C SER A 189 13.11 -18.71 -8.15
N LYS A 190 12.80 -18.72 -9.45
CA LYS A 190 13.24 -19.77 -10.39
C LYS A 190 14.73 -19.68 -10.70
N LEU A 191 15.25 -18.47 -10.96
CA LEU A 191 16.65 -18.23 -11.31
C LEU A 191 17.58 -18.72 -10.20
N LEU A 192 17.26 -18.38 -8.96
CA LEU A 192 18.05 -18.79 -7.79
C LEU A 192 17.66 -20.17 -7.27
N LYS A 193 16.69 -20.87 -7.87
CA LYS A 193 16.19 -22.19 -7.44
C LYS A 193 15.84 -22.22 -5.94
N LEU A 194 15.05 -21.24 -5.50
CA LEU A 194 14.69 -21.13 -4.09
C LEU A 194 13.86 -22.34 -3.64
N PRO A 195 14.07 -22.81 -2.39
CA PRO A 195 13.14 -23.74 -1.75
C PRO A 195 11.70 -23.22 -1.80
N SER A 196 10.73 -24.11 -1.99
CA SER A 196 9.33 -23.75 -2.28
C SER A 196 8.71 -22.74 -1.30
N HIS A 197 9.03 -22.84 -0.01
CA HIS A 197 8.53 -21.91 1.01
C HIS A 197 9.13 -20.50 0.88
N TYR A 198 10.43 -20.39 0.56
CA TYR A 198 11.05 -19.09 0.31
C TYR A 198 10.61 -18.50 -1.04
N ALA A 199 10.42 -19.33 -2.06
CA ALA A 199 9.86 -18.90 -3.34
C ALA A 199 8.45 -18.32 -3.15
N ALA A 200 7.59 -19.03 -2.40
CA ALA A 200 6.24 -18.57 -2.09
C ALA A 200 6.25 -17.25 -1.30
N GLY A 201 7.11 -17.12 -0.31
CA GLY A 201 7.26 -15.89 0.47
C GLY A 201 7.74 -14.70 -0.38
N LEU A 202 8.71 -14.93 -1.27
CA LEU A 202 9.22 -13.91 -2.18
C LEU A 202 8.15 -13.43 -3.18
N ILE A 203 7.37 -14.37 -3.72
CA ILE A 203 6.25 -14.05 -4.62
C ILE A 203 5.15 -13.32 -3.86
N LEU A 204 4.79 -13.77 -2.65
CA LEU A 204 3.75 -13.14 -1.84
C LEU A 204 4.09 -11.67 -1.55
N VAL A 205 5.31 -11.35 -1.11
CA VAL A 205 5.70 -9.95 -0.86
C VAL A 205 5.70 -9.12 -2.14
N ALA A 206 6.08 -9.72 -3.27
CA ALA A 206 6.02 -9.06 -4.57
C ALA A 206 4.59 -8.80 -5.08
N CYS A 207 3.61 -9.58 -4.61
CA CYS A 207 2.18 -9.41 -4.90
C CYS A 207 1.47 -8.46 -3.93
N CYS A 208 2.13 -8.03 -2.85
CA CYS A 208 1.58 -7.04 -1.92
C CYS A 208 1.47 -5.66 -2.58
N PRO A 209 0.59 -4.76 -2.08
CA PRO A 209 0.52 -3.38 -2.54
C PRO A 209 1.76 -2.57 -2.13
N GLY A 210 1.84 -1.33 -2.61
CA GLY A 210 2.85 -0.36 -2.18
C GLY A 210 2.84 -0.15 -0.66
N GLY A 211 4.01 0.07 -0.08
CA GLY A 211 4.19 0.26 1.36
C GLY A 211 4.12 1.73 1.74
N THR A 212 3.37 2.08 2.79
CA THR A 212 3.09 3.47 3.21
C THR A 212 4.32 4.36 3.48
N ALA A 213 5.49 3.76 3.73
CA ALA A 213 6.76 4.48 3.85
C ALA A 213 7.23 5.14 2.55
N SER A 214 6.74 4.67 1.39
CA SER A 214 7.03 5.22 0.07
C SER A 214 6.70 6.71 -0.03
N ASN A 215 5.63 7.18 0.63
CA ASN A 215 5.23 8.59 0.62
C ASN A 215 6.32 9.52 1.16
N ILE A 216 6.95 9.12 2.27
CA ILE A 216 8.07 9.88 2.88
C ILE A 216 9.30 9.81 1.98
N VAL A 217 9.61 8.64 1.45
CA VAL A 217 10.76 8.44 0.55
C VAL A 217 10.60 9.25 -0.74
N THR A 218 9.40 9.30 -1.31
CA THR A 218 9.05 10.12 -2.48
C THR A 218 9.23 11.61 -2.20
N TYR A 219 8.78 12.08 -1.03
CA TYR A 219 9.04 13.45 -0.61
C TYR A 219 10.53 13.77 -0.56
N LEU A 220 11.32 12.90 0.10
CA LEU A 220 12.77 13.06 0.21
C LEU A 220 13.48 13.03 -1.15
N ALA A 221 12.99 12.20 -2.08
CA ALA A 221 13.47 12.05 -3.45
C ALA A 221 13.13 13.23 -4.39
N ARG A 222 12.39 14.24 -3.92
CA ARG A 222 11.78 15.29 -4.75
C ARG A 222 10.89 14.72 -5.87
N GLY A 223 10.16 13.65 -5.56
CA GLY A 223 9.16 13.07 -6.44
C GLY A 223 7.78 13.74 -6.31
N ASN A 224 6.82 13.25 -7.08
CA ASN A 224 5.42 13.65 -6.99
C ASN A 224 4.74 12.92 -5.82
N VAL A 225 4.62 13.59 -4.68
CA VAL A 225 4.04 13.02 -3.45
C VAL A 225 2.55 12.73 -3.61
N ALA A 226 1.80 13.61 -4.30
CA ALA A 226 0.38 13.38 -4.55
C ALA A 226 0.15 12.08 -5.34
N LEU A 227 0.98 11.84 -6.37
CA LEU A 227 0.95 10.58 -7.10
C LEU A 227 1.29 9.37 -6.21
N SER A 228 2.26 9.49 -5.29
CA SER A 228 2.64 8.42 -4.35
C SER A 228 1.45 7.98 -3.50
N VAL A 229 0.78 8.94 -2.87
CA VAL A 229 -0.40 8.69 -2.02
C VAL A 229 -1.49 7.99 -2.81
N LEU A 230 -1.74 8.45 -4.04
CA LEU A 230 -2.77 7.89 -4.91
C LEU A 230 -2.42 6.48 -5.40
N MET A 231 -1.16 6.22 -5.73
CA MET A 231 -0.68 4.90 -6.12
C MET A 231 -0.76 3.92 -4.95
N THR A 232 -0.33 4.31 -3.76
CA THR A 232 -0.44 3.50 -2.54
C THR A 232 -1.89 3.21 -2.21
N ALA A 233 -2.79 4.21 -2.27
CA ALA A 233 -4.21 4.00 -2.04
C ALA A 233 -4.83 3.05 -3.07
N ALA A 234 -4.63 3.33 -4.37
CA ALA A 234 -5.17 2.51 -5.45
C ALA A 234 -4.67 1.06 -5.40
N SER A 235 -3.37 0.87 -5.16
CA SER A 235 -2.79 -0.46 -5.02
C SER A 235 -3.34 -1.16 -3.78
N THR A 236 -3.53 -0.46 -2.66
CA THR A 236 -4.11 -1.03 -1.43
C THR A 236 -5.55 -1.51 -1.63
N PHE A 237 -6.40 -0.71 -2.29
CA PHE A 237 -7.76 -1.15 -2.64
C PHE A 237 -7.75 -2.39 -3.54
N ALA A 238 -6.88 -2.40 -4.55
CA ALA A 238 -6.77 -3.52 -5.47
C ALA A 238 -6.15 -4.77 -4.83
N ALA A 239 -5.36 -4.63 -3.75
CA ALA A 239 -4.64 -5.74 -3.11
C ALA A 239 -5.57 -6.86 -2.67
N VAL A 240 -6.79 -6.52 -2.23
CA VAL A 240 -7.83 -7.48 -1.84
C VAL A 240 -8.08 -8.53 -2.92
N ILE A 241 -7.99 -8.14 -4.20
CA ILE A 241 -8.23 -9.02 -5.34
C ILE A 241 -6.91 -9.47 -5.96
N MET A 242 -5.99 -8.53 -6.18
CA MET A 242 -4.74 -8.76 -6.90
C MET A 242 -3.78 -9.66 -6.11
N THR A 243 -3.63 -9.44 -4.80
CA THR A 243 -2.68 -10.22 -3.99
C THR A 243 -3.07 -11.71 -3.93
N PRO A 244 -4.34 -12.10 -3.64
CA PRO A 244 -4.73 -13.52 -3.67
C PRO A 244 -4.62 -14.14 -5.06
N ILE A 245 -5.05 -13.45 -6.12
CA ILE A 245 -5.03 -14.00 -7.49
C ILE A 245 -3.60 -14.22 -7.96
N LEU A 246 -2.73 -13.21 -7.82
CA LEU A 246 -1.36 -13.30 -8.28
C LEU A 246 -0.55 -14.29 -7.45
N THR A 247 -0.74 -14.29 -6.12
CA THR A 247 -0.08 -15.27 -5.24
C THR A 247 -0.53 -16.68 -5.56
N SER A 248 -1.82 -16.92 -5.73
CA SER A 248 -2.34 -18.25 -6.10
C SER A 248 -1.77 -18.72 -7.44
N LYS A 249 -1.75 -17.87 -8.46
CA LYS A 249 -1.22 -18.23 -9.79
C LYS A 249 0.30 -18.46 -9.80
N LEU A 250 1.05 -17.60 -9.14
CA LEU A 250 2.52 -17.61 -9.20
C LEU A 250 3.15 -18.50 -8.13
N ALA A 251 2.67 -18.43 -6.89
CA ALA A 251 3.18 -19.24 -5.77
C ALA A 251 2.52 -20.62 -5.66
N GLY A 252 1.31 -20.81 -6.21
CA GLY A 252 0.56 -22.07 -6.16
C GLY A 252 1.27 -23.27 -6.80
N GLN A 253 2.24 -23.02 -7.69
CA GLN A 253 3.11 -24.07 -8.26
C GLN A 253 4.21 -24.55 -7.30
N PHE A 254 4.47 -23.81 -6.21
CA PHE A 254 5.49 -24.14 -5.22
C PHE A 254 4.87 -24.72 -3.95
N VAL A 255 3.74 -24.17 -3.50
CA VAL A 255 3.04 -24.55 -2.27
C VAL A 255 1.53 -24.39 -2.44
N ALA A 256 0.74 -25.09 -1.63
CA ALA A 256 -0.69 -24.85 -1.57
C ALA A 256 -0.96 -23.43 -1.03
N VAL A 257 -1.80 -22.67 -1.74
CA VAL A 257 -2.20 -21.31 -1.38
C VAL A 257 -3.70 -21.34 -1.11
N ASP A 258 -4.15 -20.70 -0.03
CA ASP A 258 -5.57 -20.44 0.24
C ASP A 258 -5.94 -19.03 -0.24
N PRO A 259 -6.52 -18.85 -1.45
CA PRO A 259 -6.83 -17.54 -1.98
C PRO A 259 -8.01 -16.89 -1.23
N ALA A 260 -8.93 -17.70 -0.69
CA ALA A 260 -10.08 -17.20 0.05
C ALA A 260 -9.65 -16.66 1.42
N GLY A 261 -8.74 -17.37 2.10
CA GLY A 261 -8.09 -16.89 3.32
C GLY A 261 -7.32 -15.60 3.09
N LEU A 262 -6.47 -15.54 2.05
CA LEU A 262 -5.73 -14.33 1.69
C LEU A 262 -6.68 -13.14 1.40
N PHE A 263 -7.77 -13.38 0.67
CA PHE A 263 -8.80 -12.37 0.40
C PHE A 263 -9.40 -11.83 1.71
N MET A 264 -9.91 -12.73 2.57
CA MET A 264 -10.57 -12.33 3.81
C MET A 264 -9.63 -11.61 4.77
N SER A 265 -8.39 -12.08 4.93
CA SER A 265 -7.41 -11.40 5.77
C SER A 265 -7.01 -10.04 5.20
N THR A 266 -6.89 -9.91 3.87
CA THR A 266 -6.59 -8.60 3.27
C THR A 266 -7.76 -7.63 3.45
N VAL A 267 -9.01 -8.11 3.36
CA VAL A 267 -10.19 -7.29 3.67
C VAL A 267 -10.14 -6.79 5.13
N GLN A 268 -9.89 -7.69 6.09
CA GLN A 268 -9.95 -7.37 7.51
C GLN A 268 -8.77 -6.52 8.00
N VAL A 269 -7.55 -6.85 7.57
CA VAL A 269 -6.30 -6.26 8.08
C VAL A 269 -5.92 -4.99 7.32
N VAL A 270 -6.43 -4.81 6.10
CA VAL A 270 -6.04 -3.71 5.21
C VAL A 270 -7.23 -2.89 4.76
N LEU A 271 -8.18 -3.47 4.02
CA LEU A 271 -9.25 -2.67 3.41
C LEU A 271 -10.17 -2.03 4.44
N ALA A 272 -10.64 -2.81 5.42
CA ALA A 272 -11.53 -2.34 6.47
C ALA A 272 -10.92 -1.17 7.29
N PRO A 273 -9.68 -1.26 7.81
CA PRO A 273 -9.08 -0.14 8.52
C PRO A 273 -8.80 1.06 7.62
N VAL A 274 -8.39 0.89 6.36
CA VAL A 274 -8.22 2.02 5.43
C VAL A 274 -9.55 2.76 5.20
N LEU A 275 -10.62 2.02 4.93
CA LEU A 275 -11.96 2.59 4.76
C LEU A 275 -12.44 3.30 6.03
N LEU A 276 -12.25 2.68 7.19
CA LEU A 276 -12.59 3.30 8.47
C LEU A 276 -11.81 4.59 8.69
N GLY A 277 -10.51 4.61 8.38
CA GLY A 277 -9.67 5.79 8.49
C GLY A 277 -10.16 6.92 7.57
N ALA A 278 -10.49 6.60 6.32
CA ALA A 278 -11.03 7.56 5.37
C ALA A 278 -12.40 8.12 5.81
N LEU A 279 -13.26 7.28 6.40
CA LEU A 279 -14.53 7.71 6.97
C LEU A 279 -14.32 8.61 8.20
N LEU A 280 -13.36 8.30 9.07
CA LEU A 280 -13.00 9.15 10.20
C LEU A 280 -12.47 10.51 9.74
N ASN A 281 -11.66 10.54 8.68
CA ASN A 281 -11.24 11.79 8.06
C ASN A 281 -12.45 12.58 7.57
N GLN A 282 -13.36 11.95 6.82
CA GLN A 282 -14.51 12.64 6.24
C GLN A 282 -15.51 13.18 7.28
N TYR A 283 -15.81 12.42 8.32
CA TYR A 283 -16.91 12.72 9.26
C TYR A 283 -16.45 13.18 10.64
N CYS A 284 -15.21 12.88 11.03
CA CYS A 284 -14.65 13.19 12.34
C CYS A 284 -13.37 14.04 12.21
N ASN A 285 -13.39 15.04 11.32
CA ASN A 285 -12.24 15.93 11.04
C ASN A 285 -11.55 16.45 12.30
N SER A 286 -12.30 16.86 13.33
CA SER A 286 -11.70 17.36 14.59
C SER A 286 -10.85 16.31 15.32
N LEU A 287 -11.23 15.03 15.27
CA LEU A 287 -10.42 13.94 15.83
C LEU A 287 -9.15 13.75 14.98
N VAL A 288 -9.29 13.73 13.66
CA VAL A 288 -8.15 13.56 12.75
C VAL A 288 -7.16 14.73 12.88
N GLU A 289 -7.63 15.97 12.94
CA GLU A 289 -6.79 17.15 13.19
C GLU A 289 -6.05 17.09 14.53
N PHE A 290 -6.67 16.50 15.55
CA PHE A 290 -6.05 16.30 16.86
C PHE A 290 -4.94 15.24 16.83
N VAL A 291 -5.14 14.12 16.12
CA VAL A 291 -4.15 13.02 16.08
C VAL A 291 -3.10 13.16 14.96
N SER A 292 -3.41 13.90 13.89
CA SER A 292 -2.55 14.07 12.70
C SER A 292 -1.10 14.47 13.01
N PRO A 293 -0.80 15.37 13.98
CA PRO A 293 0.58 15.72 14.30
C PRO A 293 1.43 14.55 14.83
N LEU A 294 0.80 13.54 15.44
CA LEU A 294 1.48 12.37 16.02
C LEU A 294 1.52 11.18 15.06
N MET A 295 0.62 11.13 14.07
CA MET A 295 0.46 9.99 13.16
C MET A 295 1.76 9.60 12.43
N PRO A 296 2.56 10.52 11.84
CA PRO A 296 3.81 10.14 11.17
C PRO A 296 4.79 9.45 12.12
N PHE A 297 4.96 9.98 13.33
CA PHE A 297 5.84 9.41 14.34
C PHE A 297 5.36 8.01 14.78
N VAL A 298 4.08 7.86 15.09
CA VAL A 298 3.48 6.58 15.47
C VAL A 298 3.61 5.57 14.33
N ALA A 299 3.40 5.96 13.08
CA ALA A 299 3.54 5.10 11.91
C ALA A 299 4.99 4.61 11.74
N VAL A 300 5.98 5.52 11.79
CA VAL A 300 7.41 5.18 11.69
C VAL A 300 7.84 4.24 12.82
N ALA A 301 7.46 4.54 14.07
CA ALA A 301 7.77 3.71 15.22
C ALA A 301 7.14 2.32 15.13
N THR A 302 5.85 2.26 14.74
CA THR A 302 5.12 1.01 14.55
C THR A 302 5.77 0.16 13.46
N VAL A 303 6.08 0.75 12.30
CA VAL A 303 6.77 0.04 11.21
C VAL A 303 8.13 -0.47 11.65
N ALA A 304 8.93 0.34 12.36
CA ALA A 304 10.24 -0.11 12.87
C ALA A 304 10.12 -1.30 13.83
N ILE A 305 9.13 -1.28 14.75
CA ILE A 305 8.86 -2.39 15.68
C ILE A 305 8.40 -3.65 14.92
N LEU A 306 7.49 -3.50 13.94
CA LEU A 306 6.97 -4.62 13.16
C LEU A 306 8.06 -5.28 12.31
N CYS A 307 8.92 -4.47 11.68
CA CYS A 307 10.08 -4.95 10.93
C CYS A 307 11.08 -5.66 11.85
N GLY A 308 11.44 -5.05 12.98
CA GLY A 308 12.31 -5.66 13.98
C GLY A 308 11.75 -6.99 14.51
N SER A 309 10.45 -7.04 14.82
CA SER A 309 9.76 -8.27 15.23
C SER A 309 9.82 -9.37 14.17
N ALA A 310 9.53 -9.04 12.91
CA ALA A 310 9.57 -10.00 11.82
C ALA A 310 10.98 -10.59 11.64
N ILE A 311 12.02 -9.77 11.81
CA ILE A 311 13.40 -10.21 11.74
C ILE A 311 13.80 -11.07 12.95
N ALA A 312 13.45 -10.64 14.16
CA ALA A 312 13.76 -11.37 15.39
C ALA A 312 13.13 -12.78 15.40
N GLN A 313 11.87 -12.90 14.98
CA GLN A 313 11.18 -14.19 14.90
C GLN A 313 11.79 -15.15 13.88
N ASN A 314 12.50 -14.61 12.90
CA ASN A 314 13.09 -15.36 11.79
C ASN A 314 14.62 -15.38 11.81
N ALA A 315 15.25 -14.86 12.88
CA ALA A 315 16.69 -14.60 12.90
C ALA A 315 17.53 -15.86 12.68
N SER A 316 17.15 -16.99 13.28
CA SER A 316 17.85 -18.27 13.09
C SER A 316 17.78 -18.75 11.64
N ALA A 317 16.61 -18.67 11.01
CA ALA A 317 16.40 -19.02 9.61
C ALA A 317 17.12 -18.07 8.65
N ILE A 318 17.18 -16.78 8.98
CA ILE A 318 17.95 -15.78 8.25
C ILE A 318 19.45 -16.08 8.42
N LEU A 319 19.94 -16.52 9.57
CA LEU A 319 21.36 -16.84 9.72
C LEU A 319 21.75 -18.14 9.01
N SER A 320 20.86 -19.15 8.98
CA SER A 320 21.15 -20.45 8.36
C SER A 320 20.99 -20.47 6.84
N SER A 321 19.95 -19.84 6.32
CA SER A 321 19.56 -19.88 4.89
C SER A 321 19.76 -18.51 4.21
N GLY A 322 20.26 -17.52 4.96
CA GLY A 322 20.12 -16.10 4.66
C GLY A 322 20.71 -15.64 3.38
N LEU A 323 21.90 -16.11 3.00
CA LEU A 323 22.60 -15.49 1.89
C LEU A 323 21.79 -15.59 0.59
N GLN A 324 21.17 -16.74 0.32
CA GLN A 324 20.36 -16.94 -0.87
C GLN A 324 19.03 -16.18 -0.81
N VAL A 325 18.36 -16.14 0.36
CA VAL A 325 17.10 -15.42 0.55
C VAL A 325 17.31 -13.90 0.51
N VAL A 326 18.35 -13.40 1.18
CA VAL A 326 18.78 -12.00 1.17
C VAL A 326 19.14 -11.60 -0.25
N LEU A 327 19.95 -12.38 -0.97
CA LEU A 327 20.25 -12.11 -2.37
C LEU A 327 18.98 -12.06 -3.23
N ALA A 328 18.06 -12.99 -3.05
CA ALA A 328 16.80 -13.02 -3.81
C ALA A 328 15.94 -11.77 -3.54
N VAL A 329 15.80 -11.37 -2.28
CA VAL A 329 15.04 -10.18 -1.90
C VAL A 329 15.73 -8.91 -2.39
N CYS A 330 17.06 -8.83 -2.28
CA CYS A 330 17.86 -7.74 -2.83
C CYS A 330 17.69 -7.59 -4.34
N LEU A 331 17.68 -8.70 -5.08
CA LEU A 331 17.41 -8.69 -6.51
C LEU A 331 15.97 -8.26 -6.81
N LEU A 332 14.97 -8.79 -6.08
CA LEU A 332 13.56 -8.42 -6.25
C LEU A 332 13.37 -6.91 -6.16
N HIS A 333 13.83 -6.27 -5.08
CA HIS A 333 13.66 -4.83 -4.94
C HIS A 333 14.52 -4.05 -5.93
N CYS A 334 15.74 -4.50 -6.21
CA CYS A 334 16.58 -3.85 -7.22
C CYS A 334 15.86 -3.79 -8.57
N LEU A 335 15.25 -4.90 -9.00
CA LEU A 335 14.45 -4.96 -10.21
C LEU A 335 13.19 -4.09 -10.11
N GLY A 336 12.49 -4.09 -8.97
CA GLY A 336 11.33 -3.23 -8.71
C GLY A 336 11.63 -1.74 -8.89
N PHE A 337 12.63 -1.22 -8.19
CA PHE A 337 13.07 0.17 -8.32
C PHE A 337 13.55 0.47 -9.75
N THR A 338 14.41 -0.39 -10.31
CA THR A 338 15.04 -0.16 -11.62
C THR A 338 14.02 -0.17 -12.75
N PHE A 339 13.19 -1.21 -12.86
CA PHE A 339 12.19 -1.30 -13.90
C PHE A 339 11.01 -0.36 -13.66
N GLY A 340 10.65 -0.07 -12.41
CA GLY A 340 9.68 0.98 -12.10
C GLY A 340 10.10 2.32 -12.69
N TYR A 341 11.37 2.69 -12.57
CA TYR A 341 11.92 3.92 -13.17
C TYR A 341 12.06 3.83 -14.69
N LEU A 342 12.70 2.77 -15.19
CA LEU A 342 13.03 2.67 -16.61
C LEU A 342 11.76 2.58 -17.46
N LEU A 343 10.80 1.74 -17.06
CA LEU A 343 9.56 1.55 -17.81
C LEU A 343 8.63 2.78 -17.73
N SER A 344 8.61 3.52 -16.61
CA SER A 344 7.87 4.78 -16.58
C SER A 344 8.48 5.82 -17.52
N ARG A 345 9.82 5.86 -17.64
CA ARG A 345 10.51 6.75 -18.58
C ARG A 345 10.28 6.36 -20.04
N THR A 346 10.23 5.07 -20.39
CA THR A 346 9.88 4.65 -21.75
C THR A 346 8.43 5.01 -22.12
N LEU A 347 7.53 5.05 -21.14
CA LEU A 347 6.16 5.57 -21.29
C LEU A 347 6.08 7.10 -21.36
N ARG A 348 7.21 7.80 -21.40
CA ARG A 348 7.32 9.27 -21.43
C ARG A 348 6.61 9.94 -20.25
N ILE A 349 6.76 9.37 -19.06
CA ILE A 349 6.36 10.02 -17.80
C ILE A 349 7.50 10.91 -17.33
N ASP A 350 7.19 12.09 -16.81
CA ASP A 350 8.17 13.07 -16.34
C ASP A 350 9.11 12.48 -15.26
N VAL A 351 10.23 13.15 -14.98
CA VAL A 351 11.26 12.64 -14.06
C VAL A 351 10.73 12.52 -12.64
N SER A 352 9.94 13.49 -12.17
CA SER A 352 9.41 13.51 -10.80
C SER A 352 8.43 12.36 -10.58
N SER A 353 7.48 12.18 -11.50
CA SER A 353 6.51 11.08 -11.44
C SER A 353 7.17 9.72 -11.69
N SER A 354 8.23 9.64 -12.51
CA SER A 354 9.00 8.40 -12.70
C SER A 354 9.77 7.98 -11.45
N ARG A 355 10.31 8.94 -10.69
CA ARG A 355 10.90 8.66 -9.36
C ARG A 355 9.84 8.12 -8.41
N THR A 356 8.65 8.75 -8.38
CA THR A 356 7.53 8.25 -7.58
C THR A 356 7.15 6.81 -7.96
N ILE A 357 6.97 6.52 -9.26
CA ILE A 357 6.61 5.17 -9.72
C ILE A 357 7.69 4.15 -9.34
N SER A 358 8.97 4.51 -9.49
CA SER A 358 10.09 3.66 -9.05
C SER A 358 10.03 3.33 -7.56
N ILE A 359 9.75 4.33 -6.72
CA ILE A 359 9.66 4.15 -5.26
C ILE A 359 8.47 3.29 -4.90
N GLU A 360 7.29 3.60 -5.44
CA GLU A 360 6.07 2.86 -5.17
C GLU A 360 6.20 1.39 -5.59
N VAL A 361 6.68 1.13 -6.82
CA VAL A 361 6.87 -0.24 -7.32
C VAL A 361 7.95 -0.98 -6.52
N GLY A 362 9.04 -0.31 -6.15
CA GLY A 362 10.13 -0.93 -5.40
C GLY A 362 9.81 -1.19 -3.92
N MET A 363 8.97 -0.35 -3.31
CA MET A 363 8.63 -0.41 -1.89
C MET A 363 7.30 -1.12 -1.65
N GLN A 364 7.39 -2.40 -1.30
CA GLN A 364 6.22 -3.21 -0.95
C GLN A 364 5.74 -3.00 0.48
N ASN A 365 4.47 -3.34 0.73
CA ASN A 365 3.97 -3.56 2.09
C ASN A 365 4.46 -4.91 2.64
N SER A 366 5.74 -4.96 3.00
CA SER A 366 6.44 -6.14 3.50
C SER A 366 5.83 -6.71 4.79
N VAL A 367 5.32 -5.83 5.66
CA VAL A 367 4.68 -6.23 6.92
C VAL A 367 3.37 -6.98 6.65
N LEU A 368 2.58 -6.54 5.66
CA LEU A 368 1.40 -7.31 5.21
C LEU A 368 1.81 -8.70 4.75
N GLY A 369 2.90 -8.79 3.97
CA GLY A 369 3.45 -10.07 3.53
C GLY A 369 3.77 -11.01 4.70
N VAL A 370 4.39 -10.50 5.78
CA VAL A 370 4.69 -11.29 6.98
C VAL A 370 3.40 -11.81 7.63
N VAL A 371 2.38 -10.96 7.78
CA VAL A 371 1.09 -11.35 8.37
C VAL A 371 0.38 -12.41 7.54
N LEU A 372 0.28 -12.19 6.22
CA LEU A 372 -0.37 -13.13 5.31
C LEU A 372 0.39 -14.46 5.23
N ALA A 373 1.72 -14.42 5.19
CA ALA A 373 2.56 -15.63 5.22
C ALA A 373 2.31 -16.45 6.49
N GLY A 374 2.28 -15.78 7.65
CA GLY A 374 2.08 -16.45 8.94
C GLY A 374 0.67 -16.98 9.19
N GLN A 375 -0.33 -16.51 8.44
CA GLN A 375 -1.73 -16.95 8.55
C GLN A 375 -2.10 -18.03 7.54
N HIS A 376 -1.59 -17.95 6.30
CA HIS A 376 -2.13 -18.71 5.16
C HIS A 376 -1.17 -19.73 4.56
N PHE A 377 0.06 -19.80 5.06
CA PHE A 377 1.04 -20.76 4.58
C PHE A 377 1.45 -21.70 5.70
N GLY A 378 1.49 -23.01 5.41
CA GLY A 378 1.78 -24.03 6.42
C GLY A 378 3.22 -24.00 6.94
N ASN A 379 4.17 -23.40 6.21
CA ASN A 379 5.56 -23.30 6.63
C ASN A 379 5.87 -21.88 7.14
N PRO A 380 6.29 -21.71 8.41
CA PRO A 380 6.60 -20.39 8.99
C PRO A 380 7.76 -19.68 8.26
N LEU A 381 8.65 -20.42 7.61
CA LEU A 381 9.76 -19.86 6.83
C LEU A 381 9.30 -19.06 5.61
N THR A 382 8.03 -19.19 5.20
CA THR A 382 7.42 -18.36 4.15
C THR A 382 7.38 -16.88 4.52
N ALA A 383 7.41 -16.54 5.81
CA ALA A 383 7.46 -15.15 6.28
C ALA A 383 8.86 -14.53 6.15
N VAL A 384 9.92 -15.33 6.00
CA VAL A 384 11.31 -14.85 6.00
C VAL A 384 11.60 -13.87 4.86
N PRO A 385 11.25 -14.15 3.58
CA PRO A 385 11.49 -13.19 2.51
C PRO A 385 10.74 -11.87 2.72
N CYS A 386 9.53 -11.92 3.30
CA CYS A 386 8.75 -10.73 3.64
C CYS A 386 9.44 -9.90 4.73
N ALA A 387 10.00 -10.55 5.76
CA ALA A 387 10.73 -9.87 6.82
C ALA A 387 12.01 -9.20 6.28
N VAL A 388 12.79 -9.91 5.47
CA VAL A 388 14.02 -9.37 4.85
C VAL A 388 13.69 -8.23 3.87
N SER A 389 12.56 -8.32 3.17
CA SER A 389 12.04 -7.28 2.26
C SER A 389 11.90 -5.93 2.97
N SER A 390 11.40 -5.93 4.21
CA SER A 390 11.26 -4.72 5.04
C SER A 390 12.55 -3.93 5.23
N ILE A 391 13.69 -4.61 5.33
CA ILE A 391 15.00 -3.96 5.43
C ILE A 391 15.43 -3.47 4.06
N CYS A 392 15.39 -4.37 3.08
CA CYS A 392 15.97 -4.14 1.77
C CYS A 392 15.33 -2.94 1.05
N HIS A 393 14.00 -2.91 0.98
CA HIS A 393 13.30 -1.82 0.29
C HIS A 393 13.45 -0.47 1.00
N SER A 394 13.61 -0.47 2.33
CA SER A 394 13.82 0.73 3.13
C SER A 394 15.21 1.28 2.87
N VAL A 395 16.25 0.43 2.86
CA VAL A 395 17.62 0.85 2.53
C VAL A 395 17.69 1.38 1.10
N TYR A 396 17.14 0.65 0.12
CA TYR A 396 17.18 1.06 -1.29
C TYR A 396 16.42 2.36 -1.54
N GLY A 397 15.20 2.47 -1.03
CA GLY A 397 14.40 3.69 -1.16
C GLY A 397 15.13 4.90 -0.59
N SER A 398 15.80 4.74 0.54
CA SER A 398 16.50 5.83 1.24
C SER A 398 17.77 6.26 0.53
N LEU A 399 18.55 5.30 0.01
CA LEU A 399 19.72 5.57 -0.82
C LEU A 399 19.30 6.33 -2.09
N LEU A 400 18.26 5.85 -2.78
CA LEU A 400 17.73 6.52 -3.96
C LEU A 400 17.18 7.91 -3.67
N ALA A 401 16.46 8.08 -2.56
CA ALA A 401 15.98 9.39 -2.14
C ALA A 401 17.13 10.35 -1.85
N GLY A 402 18.19 9.90 -1.17
CA GLY A 402 19.42 10.68 -0.96
C GLY A 402 20.06 11.11 -2.28
N ILE A 403 20.27 10.16 -3.19
CA ILE A 403 20.85 10.40 -4.53
C ILE A 403 20.01 11.41 -5.32
N TRP A 404 18.70 11.21 -5.40
CA TRP A 404 17.78 12.06 -6.16
C TRP A 404 17.55 13.43 -5.54
N ARG A 405 17.69 13.57 -4.22
CA ARG A 405 17.65 14.87 -3.54
C ARG A 405 18.76 15.80 -4.00
N SER A 406 19.94 15.24 -4.29
CA SER A 406 21.11 15.94 -4.86
C SER A 406 21.00 16.22 -6.37
N MET A 407 20.00 15.65 -7.06
CA MET A 407 19.78 15.84 -8.50
C MET A 407 18.38 16.43 -8.75
N PRO A 408 18.22 17.77 -8.71
CA PRO A 408 16.93 18.41 -8.97
C PRO A 408 16.35 17.94 -10.32
N PRO A 409 15.06 17.56 -10.39
CA PRO A 409 14.45 17.21 -11.66
C PRO A 409 14.48 18.41 -12.61
N PRO A 410 14.71 18.22 -13.92
CA PRO A 410 14.62 19.31 -14.88
C PRO A 410 13.25 19.97 -14.82
N THR A 411 13.18 21.30 -14.82
CA THR A 411 11.93 22.02 -15.05
C THR A 411 11.46 21.70 -16.46
N GLU A 412 10.40 20.89 -16.59
CA GLU A 412 9.75 20.69 -17.88
C GLU A 412 9.08 22.01 -18.30
N VAL A 413 9.60 22.63 -19.36
CA VAL A 413 8.90 23.69 -20.08
C VAL A 413 7.73 22.99 -20.78
N LYS A 414 6.51 23.26 -20.32
CA LYS A 414 5.30 22.86 -21.06
C LYS A 414 5.20 23.77 -22.28
N ASP A 415 5.63 23.28 -23.42
CA ASP A 415 5.37 23.88 -24.73
C ASP A 415 3.88 23.80 -25.11
#